data_AF-A0A4V1UP25-F1
#
_entry.id   AF-A0A4V1UP25-F1
#
_cell.length_a   1.000
_cell.length_b   1.000
_cell.length_c   1.000
_cell.angle_alpha   90.00
_cell.angle_beta   90.00
_cell.angle_gamma   90.00
#
_symmetry.space_group_name_H-M   'P 1'
#
loop_
_entity.id
_entity.type
_entity.pdbx_description
1 polymer ?
#
loop_
_entity_poly.entity_id
_entity_poly.type
_entity_poly.pdbx_seq_one_letter_code
_entity_poly.pdbx_strand_id
1 'polypeptide(L)'
;MAERLLPSGYDVAMVAPDWYAADATASGCPPFVLVQLDAHGRPQPAADRFPSAMEGCGFAPLAAQVHRLGLRFGVHLTRGIPREAVARGLPIAGSPWRCDEVANLGSTGAWNSDMCNVNLDHPGAFDWYRAWFAQLTACGVNAAMVDGSASPQGHAEEVGLMRRAIEATGRRIDLSLSPSPKFLHQGTWPELRDDIVNLLERSSQAPPDDWPCAGVLNASGDGLGKGDGAHDPRLTRDEQMLMLTAWACARRPLVLGGDLRRMDDWTLHLVTNPDVLAFLRAPGRREWQAFAEGH
;
A
#
# COMPACT_ATOMS: atom_id res chain seq x y z
N MET A 1 12.68 3.24 -13.07
CA MET A 1 11.42 2.54 -13.45
C MET A 1 11.06 2.76 -14.91
N ALA A 2 10.78 4.00 -15.33
CA ALA A 2 10.32 4.31 -16.70
C ALA A 2 11.20 3.70 -17.81
N GLU A 3 12.53 3.76 -17.67
CA GLU A 3 13.45 3.29 -18.72
C GLU A 3 13.57 1.76 -18.80
N ARG A 4 13.68 1.06 -17.64
CA ARG A 4 14.05 -0.37 -17.58
C ARG A 4 12.90 -1.32 -17.21
N LEU A 5 11.84 -0.83 -16.57
CA LEU A 5 10.79 -1.67 -15.96
C LEU A 5 9.39 -1.41 -16.55
N LEU A 6 9.09 -0.18 -16.97
CA LEU A 6 7.81 0.16 -17.59
C LEU A 6 7.52 -0.68 -18.86
N PRO A 7 8.49 -0.96 -19.76
CA PRO A 7 8.26 -1.85 -20.90
C PRO A 7 7.82 -3.27 -20.51
N SER A 8 8.21 -3.70 -19.31
CA SER A 8 7.86 -5.00 -18.74
C SER A 8 6.53 -4.99 -17.97
N GLY A 9 5.88 -3.84 -17.85
CA GLY A 9 4.55 -3.68 -17.24
C GLY A 9 4.54 -3.13 -15.82
N TYR A 10 5.70 -2.77 -15.26
CA TYR A 10 5.77 -2.09 -13.96
C TYR A 10 5.39 -0.62 -14.11
N ASP A 11 4.17 -0.27 -13.77
CA ASP A 11 3.60 1.03 -14.07
C ASP A 11 3.21 1.86 -12.85
N VAL A 12 3.27 1.34 -11.61
CA VAL A 12 2.95 2.10 -10.39
C VAL A 12 4.20 2.40 -9.58
N ALA A 13 4.49 3.69 -9.37
CA ALA A 13 5.48 4.16 -8.40
C ALA A 13 4.78 4.51 -7.07
N MET A 14 5.07 3.76 -6.00
CA MET A 14 4.35 3.87 -4.72
C MET A 14 5.21 4.48 -3.62
N VAL A 15 4.64 5.47 -2.90
CA VAL A 15 5.22 6.00 -1.66
C VAL A 15 4.86 5.06 -0.50
N ALA A 16 5.88 4.62 0.23
CA ALA A 16 5.77 3.74 1.39
C ALA A 16 5.02 4.39 2.58
N PRO A 17 4.66 3.65 3.64
CA PRO A 17 3.89 4.17 4.79
C PRO A 17 4.53 5.39 5.48
N ASP A 18 3.76 6.00 6.37
CA ASP A 18 4.18 7.10 7.26
C ASP A 18 4.70 8.35 6.53
N TRP A 19 4.32 8.58 5.28
CA TRP A 19 4.70 9.78 4.51
C TRP A 19 4.21 11.11 5.12
N TYR A 20 3.23 11.03 6.03
CA TYR A 20 2.67 12.17 6.77
C TYR A 20 3.43 12.47 8.08
N ALA A 21 4.42 11.64 8.45
CA ALA A 21 5.25 11.80 9.63
C ALA A 21 6.62 12.37 9.24
N ALA A 22 6.99 13.52 9.81
CA ALA A 22 8.28 14.17 9.60
C ALA A 22 9.45 13.33 10.17
N ASP A 23 9.30 12.85 11.41
CA ASP A 23 10.34 12.12 12.15
C ASP A 23 10.42 10.61 11.81
N ALA A 24 9.80 10.16 10.72
CA ALA A 24 9.82 8.76 10.32
C ALA A 24 11.21 8.37 9.78
N THR A 25 12.12 7.99 10.69
CA THR A 25 13.46 7.49 10.36
C THR A 25 13.52 5.96 10.50
N ALA A 26 13.47 5.25 9.37
CA ALA A 26 13.66 3.80 9.21
C ALA A 26 12.79 2.84 10.05
N SER A 27 11.89 2.11 9.38
CA SER A 27 11.22 0.81 9.74
C SER A 27 10.61 0.59 11.13
N GLY A 28 10.81 1.47 12.11
CA GLY A 28 10.08 1.50 13.36
C GLY A 28 9.12 2.68 13.33
N CYS A 29 7.82 2.41 13.49
CA CYS A 29 6.88 3.46 13.88
C CYS A 29 7.28 3.89 15.31
N PRO A 30 7.70 5.14 15.53
CA PRO A 30 7.80 5.68 16.88
C PRO A 30 6.40 5.65 17.53
N PRO A 31 6.28 5.43 18.84
CA PRO A 31 5.00 5.55 19.51
C PRO A 31 4.50 7.00 19.42
N PHE A 32 3.45 7.22 18.62
CA PHE A 32 2.78 8.50 18.34
C PHE A 32 3.67 9.55 17.66
N VAL A 33 3.59 9.63 16.32
CA VAL A 33 4.20 10.73 15.57
C VAL A 33 3.15 11.79 15.28
N LEU A 34 3.55 13.07 15.35
CA LEU A 34 2.70 14.17 14.89
C LEU A 34 2.40 13.97 13.40
N VAL A 35 1.12 13.80 13.08
CA VAL A 35 0.68 13.57 11.71
C VAL A 35 0.46 14.94 11.09
N GLN A 36 1.08 15.21 9.95
CA GLN A 36 0.75 16.41 9.19
C GLN A 36 -0.69 16.26 8.67
N LEU A 37 -1.60 17.14 9.10
CA LEU A 37 -3.02 17.10 8.74
C LEU A 37 -3.44 18.40 8.04
N ASP A 38 -4.40 18.31 7.14
CA ASP A 38 -5.13 19.50 6.67
C ASP A 38 -6.21 19.94 7.69
N ALA A 39 -6.89 21.05 7.39
CA ALA A 39 -7.95 21.59 8.24
C ALA A 39 -9.15 20.64 8.42
N HIS A 40 -9.24 19.57 7.62
CA HIS A 40 -10.30 18.57 7.64
C HIS A 40 -9.85 17.23 8.21
N GLY A 41 -8.67 17.18 8.83
CA GLY A 41 -8.13 16.00 9.48
C GLY A 41 -7.58 14.94 8.52
N ARG A 42 -7.37 15.27 7.23
CA ARG A 42 -6.79 14.33 6.26
C ARG A 42 -5.26 14.42 6.23
N PRO A 43 -4.54 13.28 6.25
CA PRO A 43 -3.08 13.27 6.21
C PRO A 43 -2.50 14.00 4.99
N GLN A 44 -1.47 14.82 5.21
CA GLN A 44 -0.68 15.55 4.21
C GLN A 44 0.77 15.05 4.19
N PRO A 45 1.46 15.06 3.04
CA PRO A 45 2.89 14.76 3.00
C PRO A 45 3.69 15.74 3.86
N ALA A 46 4.59 15.20 4.67
CA ALA A 46 5.49 15.98 5.48
C ALA A 46 6.44 16.77 4.56
N ALA A 47 6.43 18.10 4.66
CA ALA A 47 7.10 18.99 3.71
C ALA A 47 8.64 18.93 3.77
N ASP A 48 9.19 18.50 4.90
CA ASP A 48 10.62 18.23 5.07
C ASP A 48 11.10 17.06 4.21
N ARG A 49 10.26 16.02 4.05
CA ARG A 49 10.52 14.85 3.21
C ARG A 49 10.05 15.03 1.77
N PHE A 50 8.98 15.79 1.59
CA PHE A 50 8.39 16.13 0.30
C PHE A 50 8.31 17.64 0.13
N PRO A 51 9.41 18.35 -0.19
CA PRO A 51 9.39 19.81 -0.34
C PRO A 51 8.39 20.30 -1.39
N SER A 52 8.08 19.48 -2.39
CA SER A 52 7.04 19.78 -3.39
C SER A 52 5.62 19.83 -2.81
N ALA A 53 5.40 19.35 -1.59
CA ALA A 53 4.13 19.39 -0.89
C ALA A 53 3.85 20.72 -0.16
N MET A 54 4.85 21.61 -0.11
CA MET A 54 4.71 22.94 0.49
C MET A 54 3.53 23.71 -0.13
N GLU A 55 3.06 24.71 0.62
CA GLU A 55 1.95 25.60 0.18
C GLU A 55 0.62 24.85 -0.07
N GLY A 56 0.45 23.68 0.54
CA GLY A 56 -0.80 22.91 0.43
C GLY A 56 -0.94 22.15 -0.89
N CYS A 57 0.14 22.01 -1.66
CA CYS A 57 0.14 21.27 -2.93
C CYS A 57 0.04 19.75 -2.76
N GLY A 58 0.29 19.23 -1.54
CA GLY A 58 0.21 17.80 -1.25
C GLY A 58 1.08 16.97 -2.20
N PHE A 59 0.55 15.85 -2.69
CA PHE A 59 1.27 15.02 -3.67
C PHE A 59 1.14 15.49 -5.12
N ALA A 60 0.34 16.53 -5.41
CA ALA A 60 0.02 16.89 -6.79
C ALA A 60 1.25 17.13 -7.69
N PRO A 61 2.30 17.85 -7.25
CA PRO A 61 3.47 18.08 -8.09
C PRO A 61 4.30 16.80 -8.32
N LEU A 62 4.41 15.93 -7.30
CA LEU A 62 5.12 14.66 -7.40
C LEU A 62 4.38 13.69 -8.33
N ALA A 63 3.06 13.57 -8.17
CA ALA A 63 2.21 12.76 -9.02
C ALA A 63 2.32 13.22 -10.49
N ALA A 64 2.26 14.54 -10.74
CA ALA A 64 2.44 15.09 -12.08
C ALA A 64 3.81 14.75 -12.68
N GLN A 65 4.88 14.72 -11.88
CA GLN A 65 6.20 14.28 -12.33
C GLN A 65 6.22 12.80 -12.70
N VAL A 66 5.62 11.94 -11.88
CA VAL A 66 5.49 10.51 -12.15
C VAL A 66 4.69 10.25 -13.42
N HIS A 67 3.58 10.99 -13.63
CA HIS A 67 2.77 10.91 -14.85
C HIS A 67 3.55 11.34 -16.10
N ARG A 68 4.39 12.38 -16.02
CA ARG A 68 5.27 12.79 -17.14
C ARG A 68 6.26 11.70 -17.55
N LEU A 69 6.60 10.79 -16.65
CA LEU A 69 7.44 9.62 -16.94
C LEU A 69 6.66 8.43 -17.52
N GLY A 70 5.35 8.59 -17.78
CA GLY A 70 4.47 7.52 -18.26
C GLY A 70 4.08 6.50 -17.18
N LEU A 71 4.34 6.82 -15.91
CA LEU A 71 4.03 5.97 -14.75
C LEU A 71 2.74 6.48 -14.07
N ARG A 72 2.14 5.61 -13.26
CA ARG A 72 1.03 5.90 -12.34
C ARG A 72 1.60 6.12 -10.93
N PHE A 73 0.98 7.04 -10.18
CA PHE A 73 1.42 7.39 -8.84
C PHE A 73 0.57 6.66 -7.79
N GLY A 74 1.23 6.07 -6.79
CA GLY A 74 0.56 5.37 -5.70
C GLY A 74 1.02 5.81 -4.33
N VAL A 75 0.17 5.63 -3.32
CA VAL A 75 0.47 5.94 -1.93
C VAL A 75 0.06 4.80 -1.01
N HIS A 76 0.81 4.63 0.07
CA HIS A 76 0.46 3.70 1.12
C HIS A 76 -0.39 4.40 2.20
N LEU A 77 -1.51 3.81 2.59
CA LEU A 77 -2.45 4.34 3.57
C LEU A 77 -2.56 3.40 4.77
N THR A 78 -2.89 3.96 5.92
CA THR A 78 -3.30 3.18 7.10
C THR A 78 -4.81 3.30 7.25
N ARG A 79 -5.50 2.17 7.41
CA ARG A 79 -6.96 2.17 7.66
C ARG A 79 -7.30 3.00 8.89
N GLY A 80 -8.41 3.73 8.81
CA GLY A 80 -8.94 4.47 9.95
C GLY A 80 -8.98 5.98 9.75
N ILE A 81 -9.00 6.68 10.88
CA ILE A 81 -9.04 8.13 11.00
C ILE A 81 -7.94 8.61 11.95
N PRO A 82 -7.18 9.68 11.65
CA PRO A 82 -6.07 10.11 12.50
C PRO A 82 -6.54 10.46 13.91
N ARG A 83 -5.86 9.90 14.92
CA ARG A 83 -6.14 10.18 16.34
C ARG A 83 -6.00 11.65 16.68
N GLU A 84 -5.05 12.33 16.03
CA GLU A 84 -4.89 13.77 16.21
C GLU A 84 -6.10 14.55 15.64
N ALA A 85 -6.64 14.14 14.49
CA ALA A 85 -7.85 14.74 13.92
C ALA A 85 -9.07 14.53 14.83
N VAL A 86 -9.16 13.35 15.45
CA VAL A 86 -10.18 13.00 16.44
C VAL A 86 -10.02 13.81 17.72
N ALA A 87 -8.81 13.89 18.29
CA ALA A 87 -8.54 14.65 19.51
C ALA A 87 -8.84 16.16 19.35
N ARG A 88 -8.60 16.70 18.15
CA ARG A 88 -8.93 18.08 17.79
C ARG A 88 -10.38 18.26 17.34
N GLY A 89 -11.09 17.14 17.10
CA GLY A 89 -12.41 17.05 16.48
C GLY A 89 -12.56 17.96 15.26
N LEU A 90 -11.68 17.73 14.28
CA LEU A 90 -11.67 18.48 13.02
C LEU A 90 -12.91 18.15 12.17
N PRO A 91 -13.44 19.12 11.40
CA PRO A 91 -14.60 18.90 10.54
C PRO A 91 -14.25 18.03 9.33
N ILE A 92 -15.13 17.12 8.92
CA ILE A 92 -14.93 16.33 7.71
C ILE A 92 -15.33 17.16 6.48
N ALA A 93 -14.47 17.22 5.46
CA ALA A 93 -14.73 18.02 4.26
C ALA A 93 -16.02 17.55 3.54
N GLY A 94 -16.95 18.47 3.29
CA GLY A 94 -18.20 18.15 2.59
C GLY A 94 -19.20 17.30 3.38
N SER A 95 -19.07 17.30 4.71
CA SER A 95 -19.92 16.56 5.65
C SER A 95 -20.39 17.46 6.80
N PRO A 96 -21.56 17.20 7.41
CA PRO A 96 -21.97 17.87 8.64
C PRO A 96 -21.26 17.34 9.89
N TRP A 97 -20.50 16.24 9.77
CA TRP A 97 -19.91 15.52 10.90
C TRP A 97 -18.45 15.91 11.16
N ARG A 98 -18.00 15.68 12.39
CA ARG A 98 -16.60 15.84 12.80
C ARG A 98 -15.90 14.48 12.96
N CYS A 99 -14.57 14.52 12.95
CA CYS A 99 -13.73 13.32 13.07
C CYS A 99 -13.99 12.54 14.38
N ASP A 100 -14.25 13.23 15.48
CA ASP A 100 -14.55 12.63 16.79
C ASP A 100 -15.91 11.93 16.87
N GLU A 101 -16.88 12.33 16.05
CA GLU A 101 -18.20 11.69 15.98
C GLU A 101 -18.16 10.38 15.17
N VAL A 102 -17.23 10.29 14.23
CA VAL A 102 -17.09 9.18 13.27
C VAL A 102 -16.09 8.13 13.74
N ALA A 103 -15.21 8.46 14.69
CA ALA A 103 -14.19 7.55 15.20
C ALA A 103 -14.74 6.54 16.22
N ASN A 104 -14.24 5.31 16.17
CA ASN A 104 -14.41 4.32 17.22
C ASN A 104 -13.21 4.36 18.19
N LEU A 105 -13.37 5.14 19.26
CA LEU A 105 -12.32 5.41 20.25
C LEU A 105 -11.88 4.18 21.06
N GLY A 106 -12.70 3.12 21.11
CA GLY A 106 -12.41 1.90 21.86
C GLY A 106 -11.47 0.92 21.14
N SER A 107 -11.06 1.22 19.91
CA SER A 107 -10.26 0.32 19.09
C SER A 107 -9.14 1.06 18.36
N THR A 108 -7.91 0.91 18.86
CA THR A 108 -6.69 1.32 18.17
C THR A 108 -6.16 0.15 17.35
N GLY A 109 -5.58 0.44 16.18
CA GLY A 109 -4.89 -0.58 15.39
C GLY A 109 -3.73 -1.20 16.18
N ALA A 110 -3.63 -2.53 16.18
CA ALA A 110 -2.62 -3.27 16.97
C ALA A 110 -1.16 -2.95 16.58
N TRP A 111 -0.93 -2.37 15.39
CA TRP A 111 0.40 -2.16 14.81
C TRP A 111 0.71 -0.69 14.46
N ASN A 112 -0.28 0.20 14.45
CA ASN A 112 -0.09 1.63 14.19
C ASN A 112 -0.92 2.44 15.20
N SER A 113 -0.24 3.31 15.96
CA SER A 113 -0.84 4.14 16.99
C SER A 113 -1.43 5.46 16.49
N ASP A 114 -1.28 5.79 15.21
CA ASP A 114 -1.64 7.07 14.60
C ASP A 114 -3.12 7.14 14.23
N MET A 115 -3.73 5.99 13.92
CA MET A 115 -5.13 5.89 13.47
C MET A 115 -6.03 5.24 14.52
N CYS A 116 -7.25 5.74 14.64
CA CYS A 116 -8.38 5.05 15.27
C CYS A 116 -9.21 4.34 14.21
N ASN A 117 -9.93 3.29 14.61
CA ASN A 117 -10.93 2.69 13.73
C ASN A 117 -12.05 3.69 13.42
N VAL A 118 -12.68 3.55 12.25
CA VAL A 118 -13.90 4.27 11.88
C VAL A 118 -15.12 3.49 12.37
N ASN A 119 -16.12 4.18 12.92
CA ASN A 119 -17.40 3.58 13.24
C ASN A 119 -18.25 3.45 11.96
N LEU A 120 -18.32 2.24 11.39
CA LEU A 120 -18.98 1.99 10.10
C LEU A 120 -20.51 2.20 10.15
N ASP A 121 -21.12 2.12 11.32
CA ASP A 121 -22.56 2.38 11.50
C ASP A 121 -22.91 3.88 11.47
N HIS A 122 -21.90 4.75 11.60
CA HIS A 122 -22.12 6.19 11.58
C HIS A 122 -22.20 6.70 10.12
N PRO A 123 -23.22 7.50 9.74
CA PRO A 123 -23.37 7.99 8.37
C PRO A 123 -22.15 8.80 7.88
N GLY A 124 -21.43 9.47 8.78
CA GLY A 124 -20.20 10.19 8.47
C GLY A 124 -18.99 9.31 8.10
N ALA A 125 -19.05 7.99 8.27
CA ALA A 125 -17.97 7.08 7.88
C ALA A 125 -17.73 7.09 6.36
N PHE A 126 -18.81 7.07 5.58
CA PHE A 126 -18.73 7.20 4.13
C PHE A 126 -18.14 8.56 3.72
N ASP A 127 -18.60 9.63 4.39
CA ASP A 127 -18.12 10.99 4.11
C ASP A 127 -16.63 11.14 4.39
N TRP A 128 -16.13 10.56 5.48
CA TRP A 128 -14.70 10.54 5.81
C TRP A 128 -13.88 9.95 4.66
N TYR A 129 -14.20 8.72 4.25
CA TYR A 129 -13.46 8.05 3.18
C TYR A 129 -13.62 8.76 1.84
N ARG A 130 -14.82 9.23 1.51
CA ARG A 130 -15.07 10.02 0.29
C ARG A 130 -14.23 11.28 0.27
N ALA A 131 -14.18 12.03 1.38
CA ALA A 131 -13.39 13.24 1.50
C ALA A 131 -11.88 12.99 1.35
N TRP A 132 -11.40 11.88 1.91
CA TRP A 132 -9.98 11.50 1.82
C TRP A 132 -9.61 11.03 0.41
N PHE A 133 -10.37 10.13 -0.20
CA PHE A 133 -10.12 9.70 -1.57
C PHE A 133 -10.32 10.83 -2.58
N ALA A 134 -11.25 11.77 -2.34
CA ALA A 134 -11.38 12.97 -3.18
C ALA A 134 -10.11 13.82 -3.17
N GLN A 135 -9.46 13.96 -2.01
CA GLN A 135 -8.17 14.65 -1.93
C GLN A 135 -7.07 13.88 -2.66
N LEU A 136 -6.96 12.57 -2.46
CA LEU A 136 -5.93 11.75 -3.11
C LEU A 136 -6.08 11.78 -4.64
N THR A 137 -7.31 11.63 -5.12
CA THR A 137 -7.61 11.72 -6.56
C THR A 137 -7.35 13.13 -7.09
N ALA A 138 -7.67 14.20 -6.36
CA ALA A 138 -7.32 15.57 -6.75
C ALA A 138 -5.80 15.77 -6.85
N CYS A 139 -5.03 15.12 -5.98
CA CYS A 139 -3.56 15.09 -6.03
C CYS A 139 -3.00 14.18 -7.13
N GLY A 140 -3.83 13.50 -7.93
CA GLY A 140 -3.38 12.65 -9.03
C GLY A 140 -2.94 11.24 -8.62
N VAL A 141 -3.30 10.77 -7.42
CA VAL A 141 -3.08 9.38 -7.00
C VAL A 141 -3.92 8.43 -7.87
N ASN A 142 -3.32 7.33 -8.31
CA ASN A 142 -3.91 6.29 -9.15
C ASN A 142 -4.03 4.93 -8.46
N ALA A 143 -3.26 4.70 -7.41
CA ALA A 143 -3.25 3.44 -6.65
C ALA A 143 -3.05 3.71 -5.17
N ALA A 144 -3.67 2.91 -4.31
CA ALA A 144 -3.46 2.97 -2.88
C ALA A 144 -3.32 1.57 -2.28
N MET A 145 -2.30 1.38 -1.46
CA MET A 145 -2.13 0.19 -0.63
C MET A 145 -2.61 0.51 0.78
N VAL A 146 -3.55 -0.24 1.33
CA VAL A 146 -4.17 0.05 2.64
C VAL A 146 -3.75 -1.02 3.65
N ASP A 147 -2.91 -0.65 4.62
CA ASP A 147 -2.55 -1.50 5.74
C ASP A 147 -3.65 -1.55 6.82
N GLY A 148 -3.66 -2.65 7.58
CA GLY A 148 -4.58 -2.88 8.68
C GLY A 148 -5.97 -3.36 8.24
N SER A 149 -6.11 -3.72 6.98
CA SER A 149 -7.36 -4.24 6.38
C SER A 149 -7.39 -5.77 6.33
N ALA A 150 -6.23 -6.43 6.33
CA ALA A 150 -6.12 -7.88 6.36
C ALA A 150 -5.93 -8.39 7.80
N SER A 151 -7.04 -8.60 8.50
CA SER A 151 -7.12 -9.28 9.79
C SER A 151 -8.00 -10.53 9.63
N PRO A 152 -7.74 -11.63 10.37
CA PRO A 152 -8.65 -12.79 10.41
C PRO A 152 -10.09 -12.43 10.81
N GLN A 153 -10.30 -11.27 11.44
CA GLN A 153 -11.62 -10.77 11.85
C GLN A 153 -12.36 -9.92 10.80
N GLY A 154 -11.88 -9.82 9.56
CA GLY A 154 -12.68 -9.31 8.44
C GLY A 154 -13.02 -7.81 8.50
N HIS A 155 -12.21 -6.97 7.85
CA HIS A 155 -12.56 -5.57 7.55
C HIS A 155 -13.25 -5.43 6.19
N ALA A 156 -13.97 -6.47 5.74
CA ALA A 156 -14.63 -6.53 4.43
C ALA A 156 -15.60 -5.34 4.22
N GLU A 157 -16.36 -5.01 5.26
CA GLU A 157 -17.33 -3.90 5.22
C GLU A 157 -16.64 -2.54 5.03
N GLU A 158 -15.53 -2.31 5.73
CA GLU A 158 -14.76 -1.06 5.63
C GLU A 158 -14.08 -0.95 4.25
N VAL A 159 -13.58 -2.06 3.72
CA VAL A 159 -13.05 -2.12 2.34
C VAL A 159 -14.16 -1.83 1.33
N GLY A 160 -15.35 -2.41 1.51
CA GLY A 160 -16.52 -2.12 0.69
C GLY A 160 -16.91 -0.64 0.74
N LEU A 161 -16.86 -0.03 1.92
CA LEU A 161 -17.08 1.39 2.12
C LEU A 161 -16.03 2.25 1.38
N MET A 162 -14.75 1.92 1.49
CA MET A 162 -13.65 2.59 0.76
C MET A 162 -13.85 2.49 -0.76
N ARG A 163 -14.24 1.32 -1.28
CA ARG A 163 -14.50 1.12 -2.71
C ARG A 163 -15.62 2.04 -3.21
N ARG A 164 -16.77 2.06 -2.52
CA ARG A 164 -17.88 2.98 -2.84
C ARG A 164 -17.46 4.44 -2.74
N ALA A 165 -16.62 4.80 -1.77
CA ALA A 165 -16.11 6.15 -1.60
C ALA A 165 -15.20 6.57 -2.78
N ILE A 166 -14.36 5.67 -3.28
CA ILE A 166 -13.55 5.89 -4.49
C ILE A 166 -14.44 6.07 -5.71
N GLU A 167 -15.42 5.18 -5.92
CA GLU A 167 -16.37 5.28 -7.04
C GLU A 167 -17.10 6.64 -7.05
N ALA A 168 -17.52 7.11 -5.87
CA ALA A 168 -18.18 8.41 -5.71
C ALA A 168 -17.29 9.62 -6.07
N THR A 169 -15.97 9.46 -6.13
CA THR A 169 -15.07 10.54 -6.57
C THR A 169 -15.06 10.73 -8.09
N GLY A 170 -15.59 9.78 -8.85
CA GLY A 170 -15.57 9.79 -10.32
C GLY A 170 -14.18 9.55 -10.92
N ARG A 171 -13.15 9.29 -10.10
CA ARG A 171 -11.79 8.94 -10.55
C ARG A 171 -11.40 7.58 -9.96
N ARG A 172 -10.66 6.81 -10.76
CA ARG A 172 -10.22 5.47 -10.37
C ARG A 172 -8.97 5.53 -9.49
N ILE A 173 -9.03 4.85 -8.35
CA ILE A 173 -7.86 4.44 -7.56
C ILE A 173 -7.88 2.92 -7.47
N ASP A 174 -6.81 2.26 -7.93
CA ASP A 174 -6.65 0.82 -7.72
C ASP A 174 -6.28 0.57 -6.24
N LEU A 175 -7.12 -0.20 -5.53
CA LEU A 175 -6.88 -0.55 -4.13
C LEU A 175 -6.16 -1.88 -4.00
N SER A 176 -5.09 -1.91 -3.20
CA SER A 176 -4.46 -3.11 -2.66
C SER A 176 -4.64 -3.14 -1.15
N LEU A 177 -4.89 -4.31 -0.56
CA LEU A 177 -5.00 -4.47 0.89
C LEU A 177 -3.74 -5.08 1.47
N SER A 178 -3.45 -4.77 2.73
CA SER A 178 -2.28 -5.23 3.48
C SER A 178 -2.64 -5.29 5.00
N PRO A 179 -1.95 -6.08 5.85
CA PRO A 179 -0.85 -6.99 5.55
C PRO A 179 -1.29 -8.18 4.69
N SER A 180 -0.58 -8.42 3.59
CA SER A 180 -0.47 -9.81 3.12
C SER A 180 0.12 -10.66 4.25
N PRO A 181 -0.15 -11.98 4.31
CA PRO A 181 0.68 -12.89 5.10
C PRO A 181 2.13 -12.53 4.80
N LYS A 182 2.78 -12.04 5.84
CA LYS A 182 4.07 -11.39 5.76
C LYS A 182 5.04 -12.44 5.21
N PHE A 183 5.53 -12.25 3.98
CA PHE A 183 6.76 -12.91 3.51
C PHE A 183 7.91 -12.27 4.29
N LEU A 184 8.08 -12.72 5.54
CA LEU A 184 9.15 -12.29 6.42
C LEU A 184 10.31 -13.23 6.22
N HIS A 185 10.89 -13.22 5.02
CA HIS A 185 12.16 -13.90 4.86
C HIS A 185 13.22 -13.15 5.66
N GLN A 186 13.61 -13.70 6.82
CA GLN A 186 14.66 -13.15 7.68
C GLN A 186 16.01 -13.86 7.49
N GLY A 187 16.14 -14.75 6.50
CA GLY A 187 17.43 -15.15 5.96
C GLY A 187 17.75 -16.64 5.92
N THR A 188 16.82 -17.55 6.23
CA THR A 188 17.11 -19.01 6.25
C THR A 188 16.19 -19.83 5.34
N TRP A 189 16.71 -20.94 4.81
CA TRP A 189 15.99 -21.86 3.92
C TRP A 189 14.69 -22.45 4.51
N PRO A 190 14.63 -22.86 5.80
CA PRO A 190 13.37 -23.34 6.37
C PRO A 190 12.25 -22.30 6.34
N GLU A 191 12.57 -21.01 6.56
CA GLU A 191 11.58 -19.92 6.53
C GLU A 191 11.07 -19.66 5.10
N LEU A 192 11.97 -19.61 4.10
CA LEU A 192 11.57 -19.42 2.71
C LEU A 192 10.63 -20.54 2.23
N ARG A 193 10.93 -21.78 2.61
CA ARG A 193 10.06 -22.93 2.31
C ARG A 193 8.67 -22.73 2.94
N ASP A 194 8.62 -22.39 4.22
CA ASP A 194 7.36 -22.24 4.95
C ASP A 194 6.53 -21.08 4.38
N ASP A 195 7.18 -19.98 3.99
CA ASP A 195 6.55 -18.86 3.28
C ASP A 195 5.95 -19.28 1.93
N ILE A 196 6.69 -20.07 1.13
CA ILE A 196 6.20 -20.60 -0.16
C ILE A 196 5.02 -21.56 0.06
N VAL A 197 5.08 -22.45 1.05
CA VAL A 197 3.97 -23.36 1.39
C VAL A 197 2.73 -22.56 1.77
N ASN A 198 2.88 -21.58 2.67
CA ASN A 198 1.80 -20.70 3.09
C ASN A 198 1.20 -19.91 1.90
N LEU A 199 2.02 -19.45 0.97
CA LEU A 199 1.58 -18.78 -0.24
C LEU A 199 0.70 -19.69 -1.11
N LEU A 200 1.17 -20.90 -1.38
CA LEU A 200 0.50 -21.83 -2.28
C LEU A 200 -0.77 -22.41 -1.66
N GLU A 201 -0.76 -22.78 -0.38
CA GLU A 201 -1.95 -23.27 0.35
C GLU A 201 -3.06 -22.22 0.39
N ARG A 202 -2.73 -20.95 0.63
CA ARG A 202 -3.74 -19.88 0.64
C ARG A 202 -4.24 -19.56 -0.76
N SER A 203 -3.39 -19.65 -1.77
CA SER A 203 -3.78 -19.38 -3.16
C SER A 203 -4.68 -20.49 -3.72
N SER A 204 -4.57 -21.73 -3.23
CA SER A 204 -5.48 -22.83 -3.62
C SER A 204 -6.85 -22.76 -2.93
N GLN A 205 -6.94 -22.05 -1.80
CA GLN A 205 -8.20 -21.83 -1.07
C GLN A 205 -8.93 -20.55 -1.50
N ALA A 206 -8.28 -19.67 -2.27
CA ALA A 206 -8.88 -18.43 -2.73
C ALA A 206 -9.91 -18.71 -3.86
N PRO A 207 -11.12 -18.12 -3.80
CA PRO A 207 -12.06 -18.14 -4.91
C PRO A 207 -11.39 -17.71 -6.22
N PRO A 208 -11.82 -18.21 -7.39
CA PRO A 208 -11.25 -17.83 -8.69
C PRO A 208 -11.19 -16.33 -8.94
N ASP A 209 -12.04 -15.57 -8.25
CA ASP A 209 -12.17 -14.12 -8.37
C ASP A 209 -11.59 -13.35 -7.18
N ASP A 210 -11.22 -13.99 -6.06
CA ASP A 210 -10.61 -13.31 -4.91
C ASP A 210 -9.08 -13.44 -4.97
N TRP A 211 -8.37 -12.35 -5.31
CA TRP A 211 -6.92 -12.37 -5.23
C TRP A 211 -6.46 -12.07 -3.81
N PRO A 212 -5.61 -12.93 -3.23
CA PRO A 212 -5.08 -12.62 -1.93
C PRO A 212 -4.05 -11.49 -2.09
N CYS A 213 -4.07 -10.58 -1.11
CA CYS A 213 -3.35 -9.31 -1.02
C CYS A 213 -1.95 -9.26 -1.68
N ALA A 214 -1.56 -8.08 -2.17
CA ALA A 214 -0.22 -7.88 -2.71
C ALA A 214 0.83 -7.98 -1.60
N GLY A 215 1.75 -8.94 -1.72
CA GLY A 215 2.99 -8.91 -0.95
C GLY A 215 4.04 -8.07 -1.69
N VAL A 216 4.96 -7.48 -0.95
CA VAL A 216 6.10 -6.78 -1.53
C VAL A 216 7.21 -7.80 -1.79
N LEU A 217 7.53 -8.01 -3.07
CA LEU A 217 8.72 -8.74 -3.47
C LEU A 217 9.91 -7.77 -3.41
N ASN A 218 10.63 -7.76 -2.29
CA ASN A 218 11.88 -6.98 -2.20
C ASN A 218 12.95 -7.63 -3.08
N ALA A 219 12.97 -7.28 -4.36
CA ALA A 219 13.89 -7.85 -5.33
C ALA A 219 15.14 -6.99 -5.57
N SER A 220 15.16 -5.69 -5.23
CA SER A 220 16.32 -4.85 -5.54
C SER A 220 17.41 -4.89 -4.45
N GLY A 221 18.67 -4.74 -4.90
CA GLY A 221 19.92 -4.94 -4.16
C GLY A 221 20.23 -3.95 -3.02
N ASP A 222 19.20 -3.49 -2.31
CA ASP A 222 19.31 -2.70 -1.07
C ASP A 222 18.58 -3.38 0.10
N GLY A 223 18.61 -4.70 0.11
CA GLY A 223 18.07 -5.51 1.19
C GLY A 223 16.54 -5.54 1.22
N LEU A 224 16.02 -6.71 1.61
CA LEU A 224 14.75 -6.78 2.30
C LEU A 224 14.88 -5.94 3.58
N GLY A 225 14.53 -4.65 3.48
CA GLY A 225 14.50 -3.63 4.54
C GLY A 225 15.40 -3.82 5.76
N LYS A 226 16.50 -3.06 5.83
CA LYS A 226 17.01 -2.49 7.09
C LYS A 226 17.90 -1.28 6.81
N GLY A 227 17.46 -0.12 7.29
CA GLY A 227 18.32 1.05 7.45
C GLY A 227 19.07 0.92 8.76
N ASP A 228 20.25 0.31 8.73
CA ASP A 228 21.29 0.33 9.78
C ASP A 228 22.49 -0.56 9.38
N GLY A 229 23.04 -0.36 8.19
CA GLY A 229 24.37 -0.88 7.83
C GLY A 229 24.45 -2.38 7.51
N ALA A 230 25.16 -2.67 6.42
CA ALA A 230 25.84 -3.94 6.16
C ALA A 230 24.99 -5.23 6.14
N HIS A 231 23.94 -5.33 5.32
CA HIS A 231 23.37 -6.66 4.97
C HIS A 231 22.96 -6.74 3.49
N ASP A 232 23.83 -7.39 2.71
CA ASP A 232 23.57 -7.95 1.36
C ASP A 232 22.44 -9.01 1.45
N PRO A 233 21.53 -9.20 0.47
CA PRO A 233 20.39 -10.11 0.66
C PRO A 233 20.85 -11.57 0.77
N ARG A 234 20.30 -12.25 1.79
CA ARG A 234 20.57 -13.63 2.21
C ARG A 234 19.92 -14.71 1.32
N LEU A 235 19.50 -14.37 0.10
CA LEU A 235 18.95 -15.31 -0.88
C LEU A 235 19.94 -15.56 -2.00
N THR A 236 20.30 -16.82 -2.19
CA THR A 236 21.01 -17.30 -3.38
C THR A 236 20.18 -17.06 -4.64
N ARG A 237 20.84 -17.08 -5.80
CA ARG A 237 20.16 -16.93 -7.10
C ARG A 237 19.04 -17.95 -7.32
N ASP A 238 19.26 -19.19 -6.88
CA ASP A 238 18.26 -20.26 -6.99
C ASP A 238 17.04 -19.99 -6.10
N GLU A 239 17.26 -19.48 -4.89
CA GLU A 239 16.17 -19.10 -3.99
C GLU A 239 15.38 -17.90 -4.50
N GLN A 240 16.04 -16.91 -5.12
CA GLN A 240 15.37 -15.78 -5.78
C GLN A 240 14.50 -16.26 -6.95
N MET A 241 15.02 -17.18 -7.78
CA MET A 241 14.27 -17.79 -8.88
C MET A 241 13.06 -18.57 -8.38
N LEU A 242 13.25 -19.37 -7.33
CA LEU A 242 12.18 -20.16 -6.71
C LEU A 242 11.08 -19.25 -6.14
N MET A 243 11.46 -18.19 -5.42
CA MET A 243 10.53 -17.20 -4.87
C MET A 243 9.71 -16.53 -5.98
N LEU A 244 10.37 -16.02 -7.03
CA LEU A 244 9.67 -15.37 -8.15
C LEU A 244 8.76 -16.35 -8.89
N THR A 245 9.19 -17.59 -9.07
CA THR A 245 8.39 -18.64 -9.71
C THR A 245 7.13 -18.95 -8.89
N ALA A 246 7.27 -19.15 -7.58
CA ALA A 246 6.13 -19.37 -6.69
C ALA A 246 5.16 -18.18 -6.72
N TRP A 247 5.68 -16.96 -6.72
CA TRP A 247 4.90 -15.72 -6.81
C TRP A 247 4.10 -15.62 -8.11
N ALA A 248 4.75 -15.91 -9.24
CA ALA A 248 4.17 -15.88 -10.56
C ALA A 248 3.09 -16.97 -10.74
N CYS A 249 3.36 -18.19 -10.27
CA CYS A 249 2.39 -19.29 -10.28
C CYS A 249 1.17 -18.98 -9.40
N ALA A 250 1.38 -18.34 -8.25
CA ALA A 250 0.30 -17.85 -7.38
C ALA A 250 -0.41 -16.60 -7.92
N ARG A 251 0.01 -16.07 -9.09
CA ARG A 251 -0.53 -14.89 -9.76
C ARG A 251 -0.64 -13.67 -8.85
N ARG A 252 0.35 -13.47 -7.98
CA ARG A 252 0.35 -12.32 -7.07
C ARG A 252 0.88 -11.07 -7.75
N PRO A 253 0.38 -9.87 -7.39
CA PRO A 253 0.97 -8.63 -7.85
C PRO A 253 2.45 -8.56 -7.47
N LEU A 254 3.30 -8.08 -8.39
CA LEU A 254 4.72 -7.87 -8.14
C LEU A 254 4.98 -6.41 -7.76
N VAL A 255 5.25 -6.17 -6.48
CA VAL A 255 5.74 -4.88 -5.99
C VAL A 255 7.23 -5.01 -5.73
N LEU A 256 8.06 -4.25 -6.43
CA LEU A 256 9.51 -4.25 -6.22
C LEU A 256 9.87 -3.24 -5.12
N GLY A 257 10.44 -3.72 -4.02
CA GLY A 257 11.04 -2.85 -3.00
C GLY A 257 12.54 -2.63 -3.18
N GLY A 258 13.11 -1.73 -2.37
CA GLY A 258 14.52 -1.30 -2.35
C GLY A 258 14.88 -0.20 -3.37
N ASP A 259 16.16 0.21 -3.42
CA ASP A 259 16.64 1.21 -4.37
C ASP A 259 16.86 0.60 -5.77
N LEU A 260 15.91 0.87 -6.66
CA LEU A 260 15.96 0.40 -8.05
C LEU A 260 17.16 0.94 -8.84
N ARG A 261 17.85 2.00 -8.38
CA ARG A 261 19.07 2.52 -9.01
C ARG A 261 20.27 1.61 -8.77
N ARG A 262 20.20 0.78 -7.73
CA ARG A 262 21.23 -0.17 -7.29
C ARG A 262 20.89 -1.62 -7.67
N MET A 263 19.82 -1.81 -8.43
CA MET A 263 19.44 -3.11 -8.99
C MET A 263 20.49 -3.62 -9.95
N ASP A 264 21.03 -4.82 -9.68
CA ASP A 264 21.97 -5.49 -10.56
C ASP A 264 21.28 -6.12 -11.79
N ASP A 265 22.08 -6.55 -12.76
CA ASP A 265 21.55 -7.12 -14.01
C ASP A 265 20.91 -8.49 -13.81
N TRP A 266 21.30 -9.23 -12.78
CA TRP A 266 20.69 -10.51 -12.44
C TRP A 266 19.25 -10.32 -11.95
N THR A 267 19.04 -9.46 -10.96
CA THR A 267 17.71 -9.10 -10.46
C THR A 267 16.87 -8.52 -11.59
N LEU A 268 17.43 -7.61 -12.40
CA LEU A 268 16.66 -7.05 -13.51
C LEU A 268 16.21 -8.15 -14.46
N HIS A 269 17.10 -9.07 -14.84
CA HIS A 269 16.78 -10.18 -15.72
C HIS A 269 15.62 -11.03 -15.16
N LEU A 270 15.65 -11.34 -13.87
CA LEU A 270 14.56 -12.06 -13.20
C LEU A 270 13.23 -11.31 -13.32
N VAL A 271 13.18 -10.04 -12.90
CA VAL A 271 11.92 -9.29 -12.80
C VAL A 271 11.43 -8.79 -14.16
N THR A 272 12.22 -8.87 -15.23
CA THR A 272 11.83 -8.46 -16.59
C THR A 272 11.64 -9.62 -17.55
N ASN A 273 11.75 -10.87 -17.09
CA ASN A 273 11.60 -12.03 -17.94
C ASN A 273 10.16 -12.12 -18.52
N PRO A 274 9.97 -12.00 -19.84
CA PRO A 274 8.64 -11.94 -20.44
C PRO A 274 7.85 -13.23 -20.26
N ASP A 275 8.52 -14.38 -20.22
CA ASP A 275 7.88 -15.69 -20.05
C ASP A 275 7.32 -15.83 -18.63
N VAL A 276 8.07 -15.37 -17.63
CA VAL A 276 7.63 -15.36 -16.22
C VAL A 276 6.49 -14.35 -16.03
N LEU A 277 6.64 -13.14 -16.59
CA LEU A 277 5.64 -12.09 -16.48
C LEU A 277 4.34 -12.43 -17.23
N ALA A 278 4.39 -13.29 -18.25
CA ALA A 278 3.19 -13.76 -18.95
C ALA A 278 2.24 -14.53 -18.02
N PHE A 279 2.75 -15.24 -17.00
CA PHE A 279 1.89 -15.92 -16.00
C PHE A 279 1.06 -14.95 -15.16
N LEU A 280 1.52 -13.70 -15.02
CA LEU A 280 0.81 -12.64 -14.29
C LEU A 280 -0.21 -11.90 -15.16
N ARG A 281 -0.10 -11.99 -16.50
CA ARG A 281 -0.94 -11.25 -17.44
C ARG A 281 -2.16 -12.09 -17.85
N ALA A 282 -3.23 -12.06 -17.03
CA ALA A 282 -4.51 -12.68 -17.39
C ALA A 282 -5.45 -11.68 -18.11
N PRO A 283 -6.06 -12.02 -19.27
CA PRO A 283 -7.05 -11.17 -19.94
C PRO A 283 -8.27 -10.91 -19.04
N GLY A 284 -8.74 -9.67 -19.00
CA GLY A 284 -9.96 -9.27 -18.28
C GLY A 284 -9.80 -8.92 -16.81
N ARG A 285 -8.60 -9.10 -16.23
CA ARG A 285 -8.36 -8.84 -14.80
C ARG A 285 -7.20 -7.85 -14.64
N ARG A 286 -7.52 -6.60 -14.29
CA ARG A 286 -6.54 -5.48 -14.22
C ARG A 286 -6.36 -4.91 -12.82
N GLU A 287 -6.96 -5.53 -11.80
CA GLU A 287 -7.04 -4.92 -10.48
C GLU A 287 -6.23 -5.67 -9.44
N TRP A 288 -5.69 -4.91 -8.50
CA TRP A 288 -5.10 -5.33 -7.22
C TRP A 288 -6.19 -5.84 -6.25
N GLN A 289 -7.20 -6.55 -6.77
CA GLN A 289 -8.46 -6.83 -6.09
C GLN A 289 -8.34 -7.98 -5.09
N ALA A 290 -8.37 -7.67 -3.79
CA ALA A 290 -9.02 -8.58 -2.83
C ALA A 290 -10.53 -8.41 -2.97
N PHE A 291 -11.25 -9.50 -3.25
CA PHE A 291 -12.71 -9.57 -3.20
C PHE A 291 -13.10 -10.23 -1.90
N ALA A 292 -13.44 -9.43 -0.89
CA ALA A 292 -14.34 -9.94 0.12
C ALA A 292 -15.75 -9.86 -0.47
N GLU A 293 -16.34 -10.99 -0.85
CA GLU A 293 -17.76 -11.07 -1.17
C GLU A 293 -18.56 -10.54 0.03
N GLY A 294 -19.20 -9.38 -0.15
CA GLY A 294 -20.19 -8.84 0.76
C GLY A 294 -21.55 -8.89 0.07
N HIS A 295 -22.35 -9.88 0.44
CA HIS A 295 -23.80 -9.76 0.35
C HIS A 295 -24.31 -8.97 1.56
#